data_AF-A0A392QCW5-F1
#
_entry.id   AF-A0A392QCW5-F1
#
_cell.length_a   1.000
_cell.length_b   1.000
_cell.length_c   1.000
_cell.angle_alpha   90.00
_cell.angle_beta   90.00
_cell.angle_gamma   90.00
#
_symmetry.space_group_name_H-M   'P 1'
#
loop_
_entity.id
_entity.type
_entity.pdbx_description
1 polymer ?
#
loop_
_entity_poly.entity_id
_entity_poly.type
_entity_poly.pdbx_seq_one_letter_code
_entity_poly.pdbx_strand_id
1 'polypeptide(L)' 'MTSAPVLALPNFQQPFILETEASGVGMGAILHQDGHPIAYFSKKL' A
#
# COMPACT_ATOMS: atom_id res chain seq x y z
N MET A 1 10.16 16.18 10.43
CA MET A 1 10.40 14.79 10.91
C MET A 1 9.63 13.87 9.98
N THR A 2 10.31 12.99 9.24
CA THR A 2 9.67 11.94 8.43
C THR A 2 10.17 10.60 8.95
N SER A 3 9.26 9.79 9.52
CA SER A 3 9.56 8.41 9.91
C SER A 3 9.13 7.48 8.78
N ALA A 4 9.91 6.43 8.52
CA ALA A 4 9.48 5.37 7.64
C ALA A 4 8.24 4.67 8.25
N PRO A 5 7.23 4.32 7.44
CA PRO A 5 6.10 3.51 7.91
C PRO A 5 6.57 2.09 8.23
N VAL A 6 5.97 1.48 9.25
CA VAL A 6 6.23 0.08 9.61
C VAL A 6 5.36 -0.82 8.73
N LEU A 7 5.98 -1.78 8.06
CA LEU A 7 5.28 -2.74 7.19
C LEU A 7 5.06 -4.07 7.91
N ALA A 8 3.90 -4.67 7.69
CA ALA A 8 3.57 -6.01 8.14
C ALA A 8 4.08 -7.06 7.14
N LEU A 9 4.34 -8.28 7.64
CA LEU A 9 4.60 -9.44 6.79
C LEU A 9 3.27 -9.93 6.18
N PRO A 10 3.25 -10.37 4.92
CA PRO A 10 2.04 -10.88 4.28
C PRO A 10 1.56 -12.17 4.93
N ASN A 11 0.27 -12.23 5.22
CA ASN A 11 -0.41 -13.43 5.69
C ASN A 11 -1.25 -14.03 4.56
N PHE A 12 -0.76 -15.10 3.95
CA PHE A 12 -1.43 -15.76 2.82
C PHE A 12 -2.74 -16.48 3.19
N GLN A 13 -3.05 -16.61 4.48
CA GLN A 13 -4.33 -17.16 4.96
C GLN A 13 -5.45 -16.12 5.01
N GLN A 14 -5.13 -14.83 4.82
CA GLN A 14 -6.07 -13.72 4.84
C GLN A 14 -6.20 -13.09 3.45
N PRO A 15 -7.36 -12.50 3.12
CA PRO A 15 -7.52 -11.76 1.87
C PRO A 15 -6.59 -10.54 1.87
N PHE A 16 -6.05 -10.23 0.70
CA PHE A 16 -5.31 -8.98 0.47
C PHE A 16 -6.29 -7.87 0.09
N ILE A 17 -6.08 -6.67 0.63
CA ILE A 17 -6.83 -5.47 0.25
C ILE A 17 -5.87 -4.54 -0.49
N LEU A 18 -6.24 -4.19 -1.72
CA LEU A 18 -5.50 -3.23 -2.54
C LEU A 18 -6.30 -1.94 -2.65
N GLU A 19 -5.78 -0.88 -2.05
CA GLU A 19 -6.31 0.48 -2.22
C GLU A 19 -5.49 1.20 -3.27
N THR A 20 -6.17 1.92 -4.16
CA THR A 20 -5.52 2.66 -5.25
C THR A 20 -6.03 4.08 -5.27
N GLU A 21 -5.12 5.02 -5.49
CA GLU A 21 -5.43 6.43 -5.70
C GLU A 21 -4.73 6.90 -6.96
N ALA A 22 -5.48 7.44 -7.91
CA ALA A 22 -4.96 7.89 -9.19
C ALA A 22 -5.34 9.35 -9.45
N SER A 23 -4.43 10.07 -10.11
CA SER A 23 -4.60 11.44 -10.56
C SER A 23 -4.07 11.58 -11.99
N GLY A 24 -4.30 12.73 -12.64
CA GLY A 24 -3.77 13.00 -13.97
C GLY A 24 -2.23 13.02 -14.06
N VAL A 25 -1.50 13.00 -12.93
CA VAL A 25 -0.03 13.07 -12.88
C VAL A 25 0.62 11.76 -12.41
N GLY A 26 -0.14 10.82 -11.88
CA GLY A 26 0.41 9.59 -11.30
C GLY A 26 -0.62 8.74 -10.58
N MET A 27 -0.17 7.55 -10.18
CA MET A 27 -0.95 6.55 -9.46
C MET A 27 -0.17 6.07 -8.22
N GLY A 28 -0.86 5.97 -7.10
CA GLY A 28 -0.41 5.31 -5.88
C GLY A 28 -1.27 4.09 -5.57
N ALA A 29 -0.70 3.12 -4.87
CA ALA A 29 -1.44 2.00 -4.32
C ALA A 29 -0.86 1.55 -2.96
N ILE A 30 -1.73 1.02 -2.11
CA ILE A 30 -1.39 0.45 -0.81
C ILE A 30 -1.94 -0.98 -0.77
N LEU A 31 -1.05 -1.94 -0.56
CA LEU A 31 -1.43 -3.31 -0.25
C LEU A 31 -1.46 -3.46 1.27
N HIS A 32 -2.58 -3.90 1.82
CA HIS A 32 -2.73 -4.05 3.28
C HIS A 32 -3.61 -5.25 3.65
N GLN A 33 -3.49 -5.69 4.89
CA GLN A 33 -4.31 -6.72 5.53
C GLN A 33 -4.68 -6.26 6.93
N ASP A 34 -5.94 -6.40 7.34
CA ASP A 34 -6.41 -6.00 8.68
C ASP A 34 -6.01 -4.56 9.07
N GLY A 35 -6.14 -3.64 8.11
CA GLY A 35 -5.74 -2.23 8.27
C GLY A 35 -4.23 -1.97 8.40
N HIS A 36 -3.37 -2.99 8.31
CA HIS A 36 -1.91 -2.86 8.37
C HIS A 36 -1.26 -2.94 6.99
N PRO A 37 -0.44 -1.93 6.61
CA PRO A 37 0.21 -1.88 5.30
C PRO A 37 1.30 -2.95 5.16
N ILE A 38 1.33 -3.59 4.00
CA ILE A 38 2.34 -4.59 3.60
C ILE A 38 3.29 -3.98 2.57
N ALA A 39 2.76 -3.22 1.62
CA ALA A 39 3.56 -2.57 0.59
C ALA A 39 2.91 -1.28 0.09
N TYR A 40 3.76 -0.36 -0.36
CA TYR A 40 3.38 0.86 -1.05
C TYR A 40 3.91 0.83 -2.48
N PHE A 41 3.08 1.28 -3.42
CA PHE A 41 3.46 1.45 -4.81
C PHE A 41 3.17 2.88 -5.25
N SER A 42 4.07 3.46 -6.03
CA SER A 42 3.84 4.74 -6.70
C SER A 42 4.44 4.72 -8.10
N LYS A 43 3.69 5.23 -9.06
CA LYS A 43 4.10 5.34 -10.46
C LYS A 43 3.65 6.68 -11.02
N LYS A 44 4.60 7.40 -11.61
CA LYS A 44 4.31 8.61 -12.37
C LYS A 44 3.78 8.23 -13.77
N LEU A 45 2.78 8.98 -14.24
CA LEU A 45 2.22 8.82 -15.60
C LEU A 45 3.11 9.52 -16.65
#